data_AF-A0A537EI78-F1
#
_entry.id   AF-A0A537EI78-F1
#
_cell.length_a   1.000
_cell.length_b   1.000
_cell.length_c   1.000
_cell.angle_alpha   90.00
_cell.angle_beta   90.00
_cell.angle_gamma   90.00
#
_symmetry.space_group_name_H-M   'P 1'
#
loop_
_entity.id
_entity.type
_entity.pdbx_description
1 polymer ?
#
loop_
_entity_poly.entity_id
_entity_poly.type
_entity_poly.pdbx_seq_one_letter_code
_entity_poly.pdbx_strand_id
1 'polypeptide(L)'
;MERKVAQTELEPAEYETLVVAARKSGLTLKEALRQAALRWAMEESGIDPKDPIFDIPLGRRKPLAIRLKGEALRRARKASSEVDRAVYDE
;
A
#
# COMPACT_ATOMS: atom_id res chain seq x y z
N MET A 1 -3.61 -8.49 -12.95
CA MET A 1 -3.81 -7.91 -11.61
C MET A 1 -5.25 -8.15 -11.21
N GLU A 2 -5.46 -8.70 -10.01
CA GLU A 2 -6.78 -8.92 -9.43
C GLU A 2 -7.48 -7.57 -9.19
N ARG A 3 -8.74 -7.42 -9.62
CA ARG A 3 -9.51 -6.19 -9.44
C ARG A 3 -10.51 -6.39 -8.31
N LYS A 4 -10.52 -5.47 -7.34
CA LYS A 4 -11.53 -5.42 -6.28
C LYS A 4 -12.57 -4.34 -6.59
N VAL A 5 -13.81 -4.55 -6.16
CA VAL A 5 -14.93 -3.61 -6.32
C VAL A 5 -15.34 -3.10 -4.94
N ALA A 6 -15.39 -1.78 -4.79
CA ALA A 6 -16.02 -1.13 -3.65
C ALA A 6 -17.39 -0.59 -4.10
N GLN A 7 -18.42 -0.85 -3.30
CA GLN A 7 -19.77 -0.33 -3.50
C GLN A 7 -20.12 0.57 -2.34
N THR A 8 -20.81 1.67 -2.62
CA THR A 8 -21.26 2.64 -1.63
C THR A 8 -22.56 3.26 -2.11
N GLU A 9 -23.36 3.73 -1.17
CA GLU A 9 -24.62 4.42 -1.43
C GLU A 9 -24.37 5.92 -1.26
N LEU A 10 -24.94 6.71 -2.17
CA LEU A 10 -24.89 8.17 -2.13
C LEU A 10 -26.33 8.68 -2.05
N GLU A 11 -26.55 9.70 -1.25
CA GLU A 11 -27.83 10.41 -1.26
C GLU A 11 -28.07 11.03 -2.65
N PRO A 12 -29.33 11.21 -3.08
CA PRO A 12 -29.62 11.76 -4.40
C PRO A 12 -28.93 13.09 -4.68
N ALA A 13 -28.82 13.96 -3.67
CA ALA A 13 -28.13 15.24 -3.78
C ALA A 13 -26.61 15.11 -3.96
N GLU A 14 -25.98 14.15 -3.28
CA GLU A 14 -24.55 13.87 -3.39
C GLU A 14 -24.22 13.27 -4.76
N TYR A 15 -25.07 12.36 -5.23
CA TYR A 15 -24.97 11.76 -6.55
C TYR A 15 -25.04 12.82 -7.66
N GLU A 16 -26.05 13.69 -7.62
CA GLU A 16 -26.21 14.77 -8.62
C GLU A 16 -25.02 15.73 -8.62
N THR A 17 -24.55 16.11 -7.44
CA THR A 17 -23.38 16.99 -7.29
C THR A 17 -22.15 16.36 -7.95
N LEU A 18 -21.93 15.07 -7.72
CA LEU A 18 -20.83 14.33 -8.32
C LEU A 18 -20.97 14.19 -9.84
N VAL A 19 -22.17 13.95 -10.35
CA VAL A 19 -22.46 13.89 -11.80
C VAL A 19 -22.14 15.23 -12.46
N VAL A 20 -22.58 16.34 -11.87
CA VAL A 20 -22.28 17.69 -12.39
C VAL A 20 -20.77 17.95 -12.41
N ALA A 21 -20.06 17.61 -11.34
CA ALA A 21 -18.61 17.77 -11.25
C ALA A 21 -17.86 16.91 -12.29
N ALA A 22 -18.28 15.67 -12.48
CA ALA A 22 -17.70 14.75 -13.47
C ALA A 22 -17.90 15.28 -14.90
N ARG A 23 -19.11 15.75 -15.23
CA ARG A 23 -19.44 16.34 -16.54
C ARG A 23 -18.61 17.57 -16.84
N LYS A 24 -18.45 18.48 -15.87
CA LYS A 24 -17.59 19.67 -16.01
C LYS A 24 -16.14 19.32 -16.31
N SER A 25 -15.68 18.19 -15.83
CA SER A 25 -14.31 17.70 -16.00
C SER A 25 -14.14 16.79 -17.24
N GLY A 26 -15.23 16.54 -17.99
CA GLY A 26 -15.23 15.61 -19.12
C GLY A 26 -15.00 14.14 -18.75
N LEU A 27 -15.22 13.79 -17.47
CA LEU A 27 -14.99 12.44 -16.94
C LEU A 27 -16.30 11.66 -16.83
N THR A 28 -16.21 10.34 -16.94
CA THR A 28 -17.30 9.47 -16.52
C THR A 28 -17.42 9.46 -14.99
N LEU A 29 -18.61 9.15 -14.48
CA LEU A 29 -18.84 9.07 -13.03
C LEU A 29 -17.88 8.10 -12.32
N LYS A 30 -17.56 6.98 -12.97
CA LYS A 30 -16.64 5.96 -12.44
C LYS A 30 -15.19 6.47 -12.37
N GLU A 31 -14.78 7.28 -13.33
CA GLU A 31 -13.44 7.89 -13.34
C GLU A 31 -13.34 8.98 -12.28
N ALA A 32 -14.38 9.82 -12.16
CA ALA A 32 -14.46 10.83 -11.11
C ALA A 32 -14.40 10.20 -9.71
N LEU A 33 -15.16 9.13 -9.46
CA LEU A 33 -15.11 8.36 -8.20
C LEU A 33 -13.74 7.77 -7.94
N ARG A 34 -13.12 7.15 -8.95
CA ARG A 34 -11.78 6.59 -8.82
C ARG A 34 -10.77 7.68 -8.45
N GLN A 35 -10.83 8.83 -9.12
CA GLN A 35 -9.93 9.94 -8.86
C GLN A 35 -10.14 10.53 -7.46
N ALA A 36 -11.39 10.70 -7.03
CA ALA A 36 -11.72 11.17 -5.69
C ALA A 36 -11.20 10.21 -4.61
N ALA A 37 -11.46 8.91 -4.75
CA ALA A 37 -10.97 7.90 -3.82
C ALA A 37 -9.43 7.86 -3.74
N LEU A 38 -8.74 8.00 -4.87
CA LEU A 38 -7.27 8.06 -4.90
C LEU A 38 -6.73 9.32 -4.23
N ARG A 39 -7.35 10.48 -4.47
CA ARG A 39 -6.94 11.73 -3.81
C ARG A 39 -7.16 11.65 -2.31
N TRP A 40 -8.34 11.23 -1.88
CA TRP A 40 -8.65 11.06 -0.46
C TRP A 40 -7.69 10.09 0.22
N ALA A 41 -7.40 8.93 -0.39
CA ALA A 41 -6.45 7.98 0.17
C ALA A 41 -5.02 8.57 0.27
N MET A 42 -4.60 9.36 -0.71
CA MET A 42 -3.28 10.01 -0.69
C MET A 42 -3.19 11.10 0.37
N GLU A 43 -4.26 11.90 0.54
CA GLU A 43 -4.36 12.94 1.57
C GLU A 43 -4.41 12.34 2.98
N GLU A 44 -5.24 11.32 3.19
CA GLU A 44 -5.49 10.74 4.52
C GLU A 44 -4.36 9.81 4.98
N SER A 45 -3.72 9.08 4.05
CA SER A 45 -2.67 8.14 4.45
C SER A 45 -1.43 8.83 5.00
N GLY A 46 -1.19 10.10 4.66
CA GLY A 46 0.07 10.79 4.95
C GLY A 46 1.29 10.10 4.32
N ILE A 47 1.07 9.10 3.46
CA ILE A 47 2.09 8.30 2.80
C ILE A 47 2.41 8.98 1.48
N ASP A 48 3.63 9.48 1.33
CA ASP A 48 4.13 9.88 0.01
C ASP A 48 4.41 8.61 -0.81
N PRO A 49 3.72 8.37 -1.93
CA PRO A 49 4.00 7.23 -2.80
C PRO A 49 5.41 7.24 -3.39
N LYS A 50 6.10 8.39 -3.34
CA LYS A 50 7.50 8.57 -3.74
C LYS A 50 8.45 8.58 -2.56
N ASP A 51 8.00 8.26 -1.36
CA ASP A 51 8.88 8.16 -0.20
C ASP A 51 9.95 7.08 -0.48
N PRO A 52 11.25 7.42 -0.39
CA PRO A 52 12.34 6.48 -0.57
C PRO A 52 12.22 5.21 0.29
N ILE A 53 11.46 5.23 1.39
CA ILE A 53 11.17 4.07 2.23
C ILE A 53 10.44 2.94 1.48
N PHE A 54 9.65 3.27 0.46
CA PHE A 54 8.95 2.28 -0.37
C PHE A 54 9.74 1.85 -1.60
N ASP A 55 10.74 2.65 -2.02
CA ASP A 55 11.70 2.29 -3.07
C ASP A 55 12.85 1.40 -2.56
N ILE A 56 12.96 1.20 -1.24
CA ILE A 56 13.91 0.25 -0.69
C ILE A 56 13.54 -1.15 -1.20
N PRO A 57 14.46 -1.89 -1.86
CA PRO A 57 14.19 -3.24 -2.36
C PRO A 57 14.13 -4.30 -1.24
N LEU A 58 13.48 -3.98 -0.11
CA LEU A 58 13.21 -4.89 0.99
C LEU A 58 12.33 -6.05 0.50
N GLY A 59 11.34 -5.80 -0.37
CA GLY A 59 10.46 -6.82 -0.94
C GLY A 59 11.09 -7.70 -2.04
N ARG A 60 12.25 -7.33 -2.60
CA ARG A 60 12.94 -8.12 -3.64
C ARG A 60 14.05 -9.02 -3.11
N ARG A 61 14.37 -8.93 -1.83
CA ARG A 61 15.32 -9.84 -1.19
C ARG A 61 14.61 -11.17 -0.94
N LYS A 62 14.91 -12.18 -1.76
CA LYS A 62 14.49 -13.57 -1.50
C LYS A 62 14.81 -13.90 -0.01
N PRO A 63 13.87 -14.49 0.75
CA PRO A 63 14.10 -14.81 2.15
C PRO A 63 15.42 -15.56 2.33
N LEU A 64 16.09 -15.38 3.47
CA LEU A 64 17.39 -16.00 3.75
C LEU A 64 17.35 -17.52 3.56
N ALA A 65 16.21 -18.16 3.87
CA ALA A 65 15.96 -19.58 3.65
C ALA A 65 15.99 -20.01 2.17
N ILE A 66 15.79 -19.07 1.24
CA ILE A 66 15.89 -19.32 -0.22
C ILE A 66 17.32 -19.08 -0.71
N ARG A 67 18.09 -18.18 -0.06
CA ARG A 67 19.46 -17.81 -0.48
C ARG A 67 20.57 -18.65 0.16
N LEU A 68 20.36 -19.16 1.37
CA LEU A 68 21.36 -19.87 2.16
C LEU A 68 20.88 -21.28 2.49
N LYS A 69 21.79 -22.26 2.49
CA LYS A 69 21.52 -23.65 2.86
C LYS A 69 22.46 -24.11 3.98
N GLY A 70 22.03 -25.14 4.72
CA GLY A 70 22.86 -25.81 5.73
C GLY A 70 23.27 -24.91 6.90
N GLU A 71 24.55 -24.95 7.27
CA GLU A 71 25.08 -24.19 8.41
C GLU A 71 25.04 -22.68 8.23
N ALA A 72 25.14 -22.18 7.00
CA ALA A 72 25.07 -20.74 6.71
C ALA A 72 23.70 -20.16 7.09
N LEU A 73 22.62 -20.90 6.83
CA LEU A 73 21.27 -20.49 7.23
C LEU A 73 21.09 -20.54 8.75
N ARG A 74 21.63 -21.57 9.41
CA ARG A 74 21.56 -21.71 10.88
C ARG A 74 22.28 -20.57 11.60
N ARG A 75 23.48 -20.19 11.13
CA ARG A 75 24.23 -19.04 11.68
C ARG A 75 23.50 -17.72 11.46
N ALA A 76 22.98 -17.47 10.26
CA ALA A 76 22.23 -16.25 9.97
C ALA A 76 20.98 -16.12 10.87
N ARG A 77 20.27 -17.22 11.11
CA ARG A 77 19.10 -17.24 12.00
C ARG A 77 19.47 -17.00 13.47
N LYS A 78 20.56 -17.60 13.95
CA LYS A 78 21.06 -17.40 15.32
C LYS A 78 21.48 -15.94 15.56
N ALA A 79 22.22 -15.36 14.61
CA ALA A 79 22.63 -13.96 14.66
C ALA A 79 21.41 -13.01 14.68
N SER A 80 20.39 -13.30 13.86
CA SER A 80 19.14 -12.51 13.89
C SER A 80 18.46 -12.59 15.26
N SER A 81 18.32 -13.79 15.84
CA SER A 81 17.70 -13.94 17.15
C SER A 81 18.48 -13.30 18.30
N GLU A 82 19.81 -13.26 18.19
CA GLU A 82 20.66 -12.60 19.20
C GLU A 82 20.51 -11.09 19.13
N VAL A 83 20.42 -10.52 17.92
CA VAL A 83 20.17 -9.08 17.72
C VAL A 83 18.78 -8.70 18.20
N ASP A 84 17.74 -9.46 17.81
CA ASP A 84 16.36 -9.16 18.24
C ASP A 84 16.24 -9.21 19.76
N ARG A 85 16.87 -10.19 20.41
CA ARG A 85 16.92 -10.28 21.87
C ARG A 85 17.66 -9.10 22.52
N ALA A 86 18.75 -8.63 21.92
CA ALA A 86 19.49 -7.49 22.45
C ALA A 86 18.77 -6.14 22.26
N VAL A 87 17.88 -6.04 21.28
CA VAL A 87 17.18 -4.80 20.93
C VAL A 87 15.80 -4.71 21.61
N TYR A 88 15.12 -5.84 21.83
CA TYR A 88 13.72 -5.85 22.25
C TYR A 88 13.45 -6.50 23.61
N ASP A 89 14.40 -7.23 24.21
CA ASP A 89 14.21 -7.85 25.53
C ASP A 89 14.91 -7.04 26.66
N GLU A 90 14.72 -5.72 26.71
CA GLU A 90 14.93 -4.92 27.94
C GLU A 90 13.76 -5.05 28.91
#